data_AF-A0A0B1SFL7-F1
#
_entry.id   AF-A0A0B1SFL7-F1
#
_cell.length_a   1.000
_cell.length_b   1.000
_cell.length_c   1.000
_cell.angle_alpha   90.00
_cell.angle_beta   90.00
_cell.angle_gamma   90.00
#
_symmetry.space_group_name_H-M   'P 1'
#
loop_
_entity.id
_entity.type
_entity.pdbx_description
1 polymer ?
#
loop_
_entity_poly.entity_id
_entity_poly.type
_entity_poly.pdbx_seq_one_letter_code
_entity_poly.pdbx_strand_id
1 'polypeptide(L)'
;MSGGLPLVYDPAVFGTPVAMLQIPDAVKLRIKSDITAGLSSSRFTQDGLSVDELRQKLDPSDAQALTQKEVEVGWACPSCTNVFQQEVLLKNHQRSVCQGTESVSPAQFLEYHDTQRSLPGVYIGANSLRMQFLFV
;
A
#
# COMPACT_ATOMS: atom_id res chain seq x y z
N MET A 1 -0.74 26.84 -34.90
CA MET A 1 -1.60 25.84 -34.24
C MET A 1 -0.70 24.99 -33.36
N SER A 2 -0.68 25.25 -32.06
CA SER A 2 0.16 24.50 -31.11
C SER A 2 -0.55 23.19 -30.80
N GLY A 3 -0.20 22.14 -31.56
CA GLY A 3 -0.63 20.77 -31.26
C GLY A 3 0.05 20.32 -29.97
N GLY A 4 -0.64 20.46 -28.84
CA GLY A 4 -0.22 19.83 -27.60
C GLY A 4 -0.19 18.33 -27.83
N LEU A 5 1.01 17.73 -27.71
CA LEU A 5 1.16 16.28 -27.71
C LEU A 5 0.21 15.71 -26.62
N PRO A 6 -0.46 14.57 -26.87
CA PRO A 6 -1.16 13.89 -25.80
C PRO A 6 -0.13 13.62 -24.70
N LEU A 7 -0.34 14.16 -23.51
CA LEU A 7 0.45 13.75 -22.35
C LEU A 7 0.12 12.28 -22.14
N VAL A 8 0.98 11.40 -22.67
CA VAL A 8 0.88 9.96 -22.45
C VAL A 8 1.16 9.74 -20.97
N TYR A 9 0.08 9.65 -20.20
CA TYR A 9 0.17 9.29 -18.79
C TYR A 9 0.50 7.80 -18.71
N ASP A 10 1.77 7.49 -18.51
CA ASP A 10 2.22 6.12 -18.26
C ASP A 10 2.13 5.82 -16.75
N PRO A 11 1.23 4.93 -16.30
CA PRO A 11 1.14 4.53 -14.90
C PRO A 11 2.42 3.90 -14.36
N ALA A 12 3.31 3.38 -15.21
CA ALA A 12 4.61 2.87 -14.77
C ALA A 12 5.56 3.98 -14.31
N VAL A 13 5.38 5.21 -14.82
CA VAL A 13 6.21 6.38 -14.51
C VAL A 13 5.54 7.27 -13.46
N PHE A 14 4.24 7.53 -13.61
CA PHE A 14 3.51 8.46 -12.76
C PHE A 14 2.72 7.77 -11.64
N GLY A 15 2.54 6.45 -11.71
CA GLY A 15 1.67 5.70 -10.80
C GLY A 15 0.20 5.92 -11.13
N THR A 16 -0.68 5.36 -10.31
CA THR A 16 -2.12 5.62 -10.35
C THR A 16 -2.52 6.36 -9.08
N PRO A 17 -3.18 7.53 -9.15
CA PRO A 17 -3.64 8.21 -7.95
C PRO A 17 -4.59 7.33 -7.14
N VAL A 18 -4.49 7.32 -5.80
CA VAL A 18 -5.39 6.52 -4.93
C VAL A 18 -6.87 6.78 -5.25
N ALA A 19 -7.23 8.00 -5.63
CA ALA A 19 -8.60 8.37 -6.00
C ALA A 19 -9.14 7.61 -7.23
N MET A 20 -8.26 7.19 -8.14
CA MET A 20 -8.61 6.49 -9.38
C MET A 20 -8.60 4.96 -9.24
N LEU A 21 -8.20 4.43 -8.09
CA LEU A 21 -8.24 2.99 -7.83
C LEU A 21 -9.69 2.49 -7.85
N GLN A 22 -9.90 1.35 -8.50
CA GLN A 22 -11.20 0.67 -8.55
C GLN A 22 -11.41 -0.19 -7.30
N ILE A 23 -11.45 0.47 -6.14
CA ILE A 23 -11.63 -0.12 -4.80
C ILE A 23 -12.65 0.71 -4.00
N PRO A 24 -13.23 0.17 -2.91
CA PRO A 24 -14.17 0.92 -2.08
C PRO A 24 -13.58 2.23 -1.52
N ASP A 25 -14.38 3.28 -1.41
CA ASP A 25 -13.90 4.59 -0.93
C ASP A 25 -13.38 4.56 0.50
N ALA A 26 -13.95 3.70 1.36
CA ALA A 26 -13.44 3.46 2.71
C ALA A 26 -11.97 2.98 2.68
N VAL A 27 -11.61 2.12 1.72
CA VAL A 27 -10.24 1.65 1.53
C VAL A 27 -9.33 2.77 1.03
N LYS A 28 -9.80 3.59 0.08
CA LYS A 28 -9.04 4.77 -0.40
C LYS A 28 -8.73 5.74 0.73
N LEU A 29 -9.72 6.01 1.58
CA LEU A 29 -9.56 6.87 2.76
C LEU A 29 -8.56 6.28 3.74
N ARG A 30 -8.63 4.97 4.00
CA ARG A 30 -7.65 4.26 4.83
C ARG A 30 -6.23 4.43 4.29
N ILE A 31 -6.00 4.13 3.01
CA ILE A 31 -4.67 4.26 2.40
C ILE A 31 -4.14 5.69 2.58
N LYS A 32 -4.95 6.72 2.30
CA LYS A 32 -4.53 8.12 2.48
C LYS A 32 -4.23 8.46 3.94
N SER A 33 -5.04 7.98 4.87
CA SER A 33 -4.82 8.15 6.31
C SER A 33 -3.50 7.51 6.73
N ASP A 34 -3.25 6.27 6.31
CA ASP A 34 -2.05 5.51 6.64
C ASP A 34 -0.78 6.15 6.04
N ILE A 35 -0.87 6.70 4.82
CA ILE A 35 0.19 7.55 4.25
C ILE A 35 0.46 8.77 5.13
N THR A 36 -0.58 9.50 5.51
CA THR A 36 -0.47 10.73 6.31
C THR A 36 0.10 10.45 7.70
N ALA A 37 -0.23 9.29 8.28
CA ALA A 37 0.30 8.81 9.55
C ALA A 37 1.73 8.27 9.44
N GLY A 38 2.31 8.19 8.24
CA GLY A 38 3.68 7.69 8.03
C GLY A 38 3.81 6.19 8.28
N LEU A 39 2.73 5.42 8.11
CA LEU A 39 2.80 3.97 8.28
C LEU A 39 3.61 3.32 7.16
N SER A 40 4.24 2.18 7.48
CA SER A 40 5.00 1.39 6.50
C SER A 40 4.11 0.42 5.71
N SER A 41 2.91 0.11 6.20
CA SER A 41 1.93 -0.70 5.48
C SER A 41 0.47 -0.31 5.75
N SER A 42 -0.39 -0.59 4.77
CA SER A 42 -1.85 -0.47 4.86
C SER A 42 -2.46 -1.81 4.49
N ARG A 43 -3.30 -2.35 5.38
CA ARG A 43 -3.98 -3.65 5.23
C ARG A 43 -5.47 -3.45 5.06
N PHE A 44 -6.09 -4.18 4.15
CA PHE A 44 -7.54 -4.08 3.91
C PHE A 44 -8.05 -5.33 3.20
N THR A 45 -9.33 -5.67 3.39
CA THR A 45 -9.99 -6.69 2.58
C THR A 45 -10.44 -6.10 1.24
N GLN A 46 -10.85 -6.96 0.31
CA GLN A 46 -11.35 -6.54 -0.99
C GLN A 46 -12.59 -5.64 -0.89
N ASP A 47 -13.48 -5.94 0.04
CA ASP A 47 -14.74 -5.23 0.28
C ASP A 47 -14.60 -4.08 1.30
N GLY A 48 -13.41 -3.92 1.90
CA GLY A 48 -13.14 -2.88 2.90
C GLY A 48 -13.71 -3.17 4.29
N LEU A 49 -14.25 -4.36 4.51
CA LEU A 49 -14.71 -4.82 5.82
C LEU A 49 -13.55 -5.32 6.68
N SER A 50 -13.76 -5.37 7.99
CA SER A 50 -12.89 -6.12 8.89
C SER A 50 -13.13 -7.63 8.79
N VAL A 51 -12.15 -8.42 9.20
CA VAL A 51 -12.29 -9.88 9.29
C VAL A 51 -13.44 -10.26 10.23
N ASP A 52 -13.65 -9.50 11.30
CA ASP A 52 -14.72 -9.78 12.26
C ASP A 52 -16.11 -9.48 11.68
N GLU A 53 -16.25 -8.41 10.89
CA GLU A 53 -17.48 -8.14 10.14
C GLU A 53 -17.75 -9.21 9.08
N LEU A 54 -16.71 -9.74 8.45
CA LEU A 54 -16.87 -10.84 7.50
C LEU A 54 -17.32 -12.13 8.22
N ARG A 55 -16.71 -12.46 9.37
CA ARG A 55 -17.12 -13.62 10.19
C ARG A 55 -18.58 -13.56 10.61
N GLN A 56 -19.08 -12.38 10.94
CA GLN A 56 -20.49 -12.20 11.32
C GLN A 56 -21.48 -12.40 10.17
N LYS A 57 -21.03 -12.31 8.93
CA LYS A 57 -21.84 -12.52 7.73
C LYS A 57 -21.83 -13.96 7.22
N LEU A 58 -20.98 -14.81 7.78
CA LEU A 58 -20.84 -16.20 7.40
C LEU A 58 -21.59 -17.09 8.39
N ASP A 59 -22.04 -18.24 7.91
CA ASP A 59 -22.56 -19.28 8.79
C ASP A 59 -21.47 -19.78 9.76
N PRO A 60 -21.81 -20.24 10.96
CA PRO A 60 -20.83 -20.62 11.99
C PRO A 60 -19.83 -21.70 11.54
N SER A 61 -20.21 -22.58 10.61
CA SER A 61 -19.32 -23.59 10.02
C SER A 61 -18.26 -22.96 9.13
N ASP A 62 -18.65 -21.99 8.31
CA ASP A 62 -17.79 -21.34 7.34
C ASP A 62 -16.87 -20.33 8.04
N ALA A 63 -17.38 -19.65 9.07
CA ALA A 63 -16.60 -18.76 9.92
C ALA A 63 -15.44 -19.47 10.65
N GLN A 64 -15.58 -20.76 10.97
CA GLN A 64 -14.50 -21.57 11.57
C GLN A 64 -13.42 -21.95 10.56
N ALA A 65 -13.77 -22.09 9.29
CA ALA A 65 -12.85 -22.42 8.20
C ALA A 65 -12.13 -21.19 7.63
N LEU A 66 -12.49 -20.00 8.09
CA LEU A 66 -11.97 -18.71 7.66
C LEU A 66 -10.47 -18.59 7.91
N THR A 67 -9.68 -18.26 6.90
CA THR A 67 -8.22 -18.16 7.04
C THR A 67 -7.68 -16.88 6.45
N GLN A 68 -6.88 -16.17 7.23
CA GLN A 68 -6.29 -14.91 6.80
C GLN A 68 -5.00 -15.14 6.00
N LYS A 69 -4.94 -14.57 4.80
CA LYS A 69 -3.73 -14.50 3.99
C LYS A 69 -3.50 -13.07 3.49
N GLU A 70 -2.33 -12.52 3.82
CA GLU A 70 -1.88 -11.23 3.32
C GLU A 70 -1.22 -11.38 1.95
N VAL A 71 -1.62 -10.56 0.99
CA VAL A 71 -1.06 -10.51 -0.36
C VAL A 71 -0.68 -9.08 -0.67
N GLU A 72 0.58 -8.85 -1.03
CA GLU A 72 1.05 -7.54 -1.47
C GLU A 72 0.47 -7.19 -2.84
N VAL A 73 -0.07 -5.98 -2.95
CA VAL A 73 -0.88 -5.57 -4.11
C VAL A 73 -0.47 -4.22 -4.70
N GLY A 74 0.44 -3.52 -4.03
CA GLY A 74 0.97 -2.27 -4.54
C GLY A 74 1.80 -1.50 -3.52
N TRP A 75 2.35 -0.40 -4.00
CA TRP A 75 3.26 0.47 -3.29
C TRP A 75 2.84 1.91 -3.48
N ALA A 76 2.54 2.63 -2.40
CA ALA A 76 2.15 4.03 -2.48
C ALA A 76 3.32 4.97 -2.17
N CYS A 77 3.47 6.00 -2.99
CA CYS A 77 4.40 7.11 -2.77
C CYS A 77 3.82 8.06 -1.71
N PRO A 78 4.47 8.29 -0.57
CA PRO A 78 3.95 9.19 0.46
C PRO A 78 3.86 10.64 -0.01
N SER A 79 4.78 11.08 -0.89
CA SER A 79 4.90 12.46 -1.34
C SER A 79 3.79 12.90 -2.30
N CYS A 80 3.30 11.99 -3.15
CA CYS A 80 2.27 12.32 -4.15
C CYS A 80 1.01 11.46 -4.04
N THR A 81 0.99 10.47 -3.15
CA THR A 81 -0.11 9.50 -2.95
C THR A 81 -0.46 8.67 -4.18
N ASN A 82 0.45 8.55 -5.15
CA ASN A 82 0.27 7.66 -6.29
C ASN A 82 0.73 6.25 -5.95
N VAL A 83 0.03 5.26 -6.51
CA VAL A 83 0.24 3.83 -6.29
C VAL A 83 0.88 3.18 -7.49
N PHE A 84 1.83 2.30 -7.22
CA PHE A 84 2.61 1.56 -8.20
C PHE A 84 2.43 0.06 -7.97
N GLN A 85 2.40 -0.72 -9.05
CA GLN A 85 2.22 -2.18 -8.96
C GLN A 85 3.46 -2.90 -8.42
N GLN A 86 4.63 -2.28 -8.51
CA GLN A 86 5.89 -2.87 -8.08
C GLN A 86 6.73 -1.82 -7.35
N GLU A 87 7.49 -2.27 -6.35
CA GLU A 87 8.38 -1.41 -5.57
C GLU A 87 9.41 -0.70 -6.46
N VAL A 88 9.92 -1.38 -7.48
CA VAL A 88 10.91 -0.81 -8.42
C VAL A 88 10.36 0.41 -9.16
N LEU A 89 9.06 0.41 -9.51
CA LEU A 89 8.40 1.52 -10.19
C LEU A 89 8.24 2.72 -9.26
N LEU A 90 7.85 2.47 -8.00
CA LEU A 90 7.84 3.51 -6.97
C LEU A 90 9.24 4.12 -6.78
N LYS A 91 10.26 3.29 -6.61
CA LYS A 91 11.64 3.74 -6.42
C LYS A 91 12.14 4.54 -7.63
N ASN A 92 11.78 4.13 -8.84
CA ASN A 92 12.08 4.89 -10.06
C ASN A 92 11.39 6.26 -10.01
N HIS A 93 10.08 6.29 -9.71
CA HIS A 93 9.31 7.52 -9.60
C HIS A 93 9.89 8.48 -8.55
N GLN A 94 10.27 8.00 -7.37
CA GLN A 94 10.89 8.82 -6.32
C GLN A 94 12.24 9.41 -6.75
N ARG A 95 13.02 8.69 -7.56
CA ARG A 95 14.31 9.18 -8.05
C ARG A 95 14.19 10.18 -9.20
N SER A 96 13.22 9.99 -10.10
CA SER A 96 13.16 10.74 -11.36
C SER A 96 12.06 11.79 -11.44
N VAL A 97 10.97 11.63 -10.68
CA VAL A 97 9.75 12.46 -10.78
C VAL A 97 9.45 13.16 -9.46
N CYS A 98 9.36 12.42 -8.36
CA CYS A 98 8.99 12.94 -7.05
C CYS A 98 10.24 13.36 -6.26
N GLN A 99 10.68 14.61 -6.43
CA GLN A 99 11.87 15.16 -5.76
C GLN A 99 11.71 15.38 -4.24
N GLY A 100 10.62 14.93 -3.61
CA GLY A 100 10.28 15.18 -2.21
C GLY A 100 10.88 14.19 -1.19
N THR A 101 11.86 13.36 -1.57
CA THR A 101 12.29 12.18 -0.77
C THR A 101 13.78 12.16 -0.41
N GLU A 102 14.41 13.32 -0.19
CA GLU A 102 15.78 13.40 0.36
C GLU A 102 15.81 13.65 1.89
N SER A 103 15.04 12.89 2.67
CA SER A 103 15.22 12.84 4.13
C SER A 103 15.51 11.41 4.56
N VAL A 104 16.78 11.03 4.49
CA VAL A 104 17.34 9.89 5.21
C VAL A 104 17.42 10.32 6.68
N SER A 105 16.41 9.98 7.49
CA SER A 105 16.59 9.90 8.94
C SER A 105 17.06 8.48 9.29
N PRO A 106 18.17 8.32 10.04
CA PRO A 106 18.64 7.00 10.45
C PRO A 106 17.54 6.32 11.28
N ALA A 107 17.16 5.11 10.85
CA ALA A 107 16.15 4.29 11.47
C ALA A 107 16.37 4.20 12.99
N GLN A 108 15.42 4.72 13.76
CA GLN A 108 15.32 4.37 15.17
C GLN A 108 14.79 2.94 15.24
N PHE A 109 15.67 2.05 15.71
CA PHE A 109 15.37 0.70 16.18
C PHE A 109 14.15 0.74 17.11
N LEU A 110 12.99 0.29 16.64
CA LEU A 110 11.95 -0.26 17.51
C LEU A 110 11.95 -1.77 17.24
N GLU A 111 12.66 -2.50 18.08
CA GLU A 111 12.50 -3.95 18.23
C GLU A 111 11.04 -4.22 18.62
N TYR A 112 10.19 -4.49 17.63
CA TYR A 112 8.92 -5.15 17.88
C TYR A 112 9.21 -6.65 17.92
N HIS A 113 9.44 -7.15 19.14
CA HIS A 113 9.46 -8.58 19.42
C HIS A 113 8.06 -9.13 19.21
N ASP A 114 7.83 -9.81 18.08
CA ASP A 114 6.73 -10.77 17.99
C ASP A 114 7.25 -12.12 17.50
N THR A 115 6.79 -13.14 18.19
CA THR A 115 7.39 -14.46 18.21
C THR A 115 6.77 -15.29 17.08
N GLN A 116 7.62 -15.96 16.29
CA GLN A 116 7.29 -16.93 15.23
C GLN A 116 7.07 -16.41 13.81
N ARG A 117 8.17 -16.09 13.10
CA ARG A 117 8.59 -16.79 11.86
C ARG A 117 9.87 -16.13 11.33
N SER A 118 10.95 -16.91 11.28
CA SER A 118 12.21 -16.50 10.67
C SER A 118 12.05 -16.34 9.16
N LEU A 119 12.20 -15.13 8.64
CA LEU A 119 12.65 -14.90 7.26
C LEU A 119 13.64 -13.71 7.25
N PRO A 120 14.69 -13.78 6.41
CA PRO A 120 15.78 -12.81 6.42
C PRO A 120 15.28 -11.41 6.06
N GLY A 121 15.64 -10.46 6.92
CA GLY A 121 15.17 -9.08 6.88
C GLY A 121 15.51 -8.36 5.57
N VAL A 122 14.46 -7.90 4.89
CA VAL A 122 14.55 -6.84 3.88
C VAL A 122 14.35 -5.53 4.61
N TYR A 123 15.40 -4.72 4.69
CA TYR A 123 15.38 -3.39 5.27
C TYR A 123 14.46 -2.49 4.44
N ILE A 124 13.31 -2.10 5.00
CA ILE A 124 12.35 -1.19 4.35
C ILE A 124 12.74 0.23 4.75
N GLY A 125 13.26 1.01 3.81
CA GLY A 125 13.45 2.44 4.02
C GLY A 125 12.09 3.11 4.31
N ALA A 126 12.05 4.01 5.29
CA ALA A 126 10.86 4.64 5.87
C ALA A 126 10.01 5.50 4.91
N ASN A 127 10.16 5.36 3.59
CA ASN A 127 9.65 6.28 2.57
C ASN A 127 8.66 5.63 1.59
N SER A 128 8.03 4.52 1.96
CA SER A 128 7.05 3.83 1.12
C SER A 128 5.98 3.13 1.95
N LEU A 129 4.71 3.25 1.55
CA LEU A 129 3.61 2.49 2.15
C LEU A 129 3.32 1.24 1.32
N ARG A 130 3.48 0.06 1.92
CA ARG A 130 3.17 -1.24 1.31
C ARG A 130 1.69 -1.55 1.45
N MET A 131 1.00 -1.83 0.36
CA MET A 131 -0.42 -2.18 0.37
C MET A 131 -0.59 -3.70 0.35
N GLN A 132 -1.41 -4.21 1.27
CA GLN A 132 -1.68 -5.63 1.42
C GLN A 132 -3.18 -5.90 1.39
N PHE A 133 -3.63 -6.73 0.43
CA PHE A 133 -4.96 -7.31 0.47
C PHE A 133 -5.00 -8.49 1.42
N LEU A 134 -6.09 -8.56 2.16
CA LEU A 134 -6.44 -9.69 2.98
C LEU A 134 -7.42 -10.58 2.24
N PHE A 135 -6.97 -11.79 1.90
CA PHE A 135 -7.85 -12.90 1.54
C PHE A 135 -8.24 -13.61 2.83
N VAL A 136 -9.51 -14.00 2.90
CA VAL A 136 -10.14 -14.52 4.10
C VAL A 136 -10.91 -15.79 3.73
#